data_AF-A0A5M9MYH2-F1
#
_entry.id   AF-A0A5M9MYH2-F1
#
_cell.length_a   1.000
_cell.length_b   1.000
_cell.length_c   1.000
_cell.angle_alpha   90.00
_cell.angle_beta   90.00
_cell.angle_gamma   90.00
#
_symmetry.space_group_name_H-M   'P 1'
#
loop_
_entity.id
_entity.type
_entity.pdbx_description
1 polymer ?
#
loop_
_entity_poly.entity_id
_entity_poly.type
_entity_poly.pdbx_seq_one_letter_code
_entity_poly.pdbx_strand_id
1 'polypeptide(L)'
;MAAARAMLDDIHEALPTHSDDNNTYVLGNIKEHNIVIACLPEAQYGTNSAANMVGIGGGVPNKADVRLGDIVVGTRVTQYDLGKTVGVGMLERRGVPRFPHQLLGTAVSTLRSIHELQPSRVPSILQQKLGERTEYSRPSLLDRLFEATYNHKAPMASCDKCDQSKLVQQRRRISNDTVIHYGAIASGNQVMKCGITRDNVAQELDVICFEMETAGLMDILPCLPIRGICDYSDSHKSKEWQRYAAATAAVYARELLEELPVAEAHLRVARMPSSYQCSHEHRQRLLDSLRFEQIDSRKSTIKTAHSKTCRWLISHPSYQAWLDPGEITQHHEFCGSVASPELANRQL
;
A
#
# COMPACT_ATOMS: atom_id res chain seq x y z
N MET A 1 -5.07 11.11 4.58
CA MET A 1 -3.80 11.87 4.49
C MET A 1 -3.26 12.32 5.85
N ALA A 2 -3.98 13.09 6.66
CA ALA A 2 -3.43 13.69 7.89
C ALA A 2 -2.80 12.69 8.89
N ALA A 3 -3.43 11.53 9.11
CA ALA A 3 -2.85 10.44 9.92
C ALA A 3 -1.48 9.97 9.40
N ALA A 4 -1.35 9.71 8.10
CA ALA A 4 -0.08 9.32 7.48
C ALA A 4 0.97 10.44 7.57
N ARG A 5 0.57 11.69 7.34
CA ARG A 5 1.45 12.86 7.46
C ARG A 5 2.01 13.00 8.88
N ALA A 6 1.21 12.71 9.91
CA ALA A 6 1.66 12.75 11.30
C ALA A 6 2.72 11.67 11.62
N MET A 7 2.86 10.63 10.79
CA MET A 7 3.86 9.59 10.99
C MET A 7 5.24 9.96 10.46
N LEU A 8 5.40 11.05 9.71
CA LEU A 8 6.70 11.52 9.26
C LEU A 8 7.55 12.00 10.45
N ASP A 9 8.86 11.85 10.33
CA ASP A 9 9.83 12.45 11.24
C ASP A 9 10.09 13.90 10.84
N ASP A 10 10.46 14.12 9.56
CA ASP A 10 10.57 15.44 8.96
C ASP A 10 9.70 15.55 7.70
N ILE A 11 9.25 16.78 7.40
CA ILE A 11 8.54 17.12 6.16
C ILE A 11 9.52 17.87 5.28
N HIS A 12 9.70 17.40 4.05
CA HIS A 12 10.56 18.02 3.07
C HIS A 12 9.81 19.11 2.27
N GLU A 13 10.57 20.00 1.63
CA GLU A 13 10.01 20.99 0.71
C GLU A 13 9.32 20.31 -0.48
N ALA A 14 8.26 20.94 -0.99
CA ALA A 14 7.56 20.46 -2.17
C ALA A 14 8.46 20.58 -3.41
N LEU A 15 8.43 19.56 -4.26
CA LEU A 15 9.11 19.58 -5.56
C LEU A 15 8.20 20.16 -6.64
N PRO A 16 8.76 20.76 -7.71
CA PRO A 16 7.98 21.16 -8.87
C PRO A 16 7.20 19.98 -9.46
N THR A 17 5.90 20.13 -9.64
CA THR A 17 5.04 19.12 -10.27
C THR A 17 4.99 19.32 -11.79
N HIS A 18 4.82 18.23 -12.53
CA HIS A 18 4.60 18.29 -13.97
C HIS A 18 3.21 18.88 -14.27
N SER A 19 3.04 19.61 -15.37
CA SER A 19 1.75 20.25 -15.73
C SER A 19 0.59 19.26 -15.88
N ASP A 20 0.91 18.00 -16.16
CA ASP A 20 -0.07 16.93 -16.41
C ASP A 20 -0.35 16.08 -15.16
N ASP A 21 0.34 16.36 -14.05
CA ASP A 21 0.15 15.67 -12.78
C ASP A 21 -0.83 16.45 -11.89
N ASN A 22 -2.04 15.92 -11.76
CA ASN A 22 -3.10 16.51 -10.97
C ASN A 22 -3.09 16.05 -9.49
N ASN A 23 -2.07 15.30 -9.07
CA ASN A 23 -1.94 14.82 -7.70
C ASN A 23 -1.20 15.82 -6.82
N THR A 24 -1.48 15.79 -5.51
CA THR A 24 -0.73 16.56 -4.52
C THR A 24 0.12 15.61 -3.69
N TYR A 25 1.41 15.92 -3.51
CA TYR A 25 2.31 15.08 -2.73
C TYR A 25 2.77 15.79 -1.44
N VAL A 26 2.90 15.01 -0.37
CA VAL A 26 3.67 15.39 0.81
C VAL A 26 4.92 14.54 0.83
N LEU A 27 6.07 15.19 0.90
CA LEU A 27 7.39 14.57 0.93
C LEU A 27 7.93 14.63 2.36
N GLY A 28 8.65 13.60 2.78
CA GLY A 28 9.28 13.55 4.09
C GLY A 28 10.09 12.28 4.27
N ASN A 29 10.37 11.95 5.51
CA ASN A 29 11.06 10.72 5.87
C ASN A 29 10.44 10.05 7.09
N ILE A 30 10.69 8.75 7.21
CA ILE A 30 10.52 7.97 8.43
C ILE A 30 11.84 7.24 8.63
N LYS A 31 12.57 7.57 9.69
CA LYS A 31 13.96 7.13 9.86
C LYS A 31 14.78 7.46 8.60
N GLU A 32 15.48 6.49 8.03
CA GLU A 32 16.30 6.64 6.83
C GLU A 32 15.50 6.46 5.52
N HIS A 33 14.20 6.18 5.58
CA HIS A 33 13.36 5.99 4.40
C HIS A 33 12.74 7.30 3.92
N ASN A 34 12.94 7.65 2.66
CA ASN A 34 12.22 8.74 2.01
C ASN A 34 10.78 8.31 1.70
N ILE A 35 9.81 9.10 2.14
CA ILE A 35 8.39 8.80 2.04
C ILE A 35 7.71 9.84 1.15
N VAL A 36 6.87 9.33 0.24
CA VAL A 36 5.96 10.12 -0.59
C VAL A 36 4.54 9.75 -0.21
N ILE A 37 3.75 10.74 0.21
CA ILE A 37 2.32 10.58 0.49
C ILE A 37 1.55 11.28 -0.62
N ALA A 38 0.90 10.51 -1.49
CA ALA A 38 0.01 11.04 -2.52
C ALA A 38 -1.38 11.38 -1.92
N CYS A 39 -1.89 12.56 -2.25
CA CYS A 39 -3.29 12.95 -2.07
C CYS A 39 -3.99 12.84 -3.41
N LEU A 40 -5.16 12.25 -3.38
CA LEU A 40 -6.07 12.25 -4.50
C LEU A 40 -6.99 13.47 -4.42
N PRO A 41 -7.46 13.99 -5.56
CA PRO A 41 -8.49 15.01 -5.58
C PRO A 41 -9.72 14.58 -4.78
N GLU A 42 -10.37 15.54 -4.12
CA GLU A 42 -11.61 15.29 -3.38
C GLU A 42 -12.66 14.63 -4.29
N ALA A 43 -13.33 13.60 -3.79
CA ALA A 43 -14.38 12.82 -4.47
C ALA A 43 -13.95 11.83 -5.58
N GLN A 44 -12.66 11.53 -5.77
CA GLN A 44 -12.23 10.40 -6.60
C GLN A 44 -12.09 9.12 -5.75
N TYR A 45 -12.95 8.12 -6.00
CA TYR A 45 -12.93 6.80 -5.35
C TYR A 45 -12.80 5.68 -6.40
N GLY A 46 -12.18 4.56 -6.03
CA GLY A 46 -12.07 3.35 -6.86
C GLY A 46 -10.64 3.03 -7.32
N THR A 47 -10.46 1.82 -7.85
CA THR A 47 -9.16 1.21 -8.18
C THR A 47 -8.35 1.97 -9.23
N ASN A 48 -9.02 2.77 -10.08
CA ASN A 48 -8.37 3.45 -11.22
C ASN A 48 -7.86 4.86 -10.86
N SER A 49 -8.33 5.42 -9.75
CA SER A 49 -7.98 6.80 -9.34
C SER A 49 -7.29 6.85 -7.99
N ALA A 50 -7.22 5.74 -7.24
CA ALA A 50 -6.72 5.76 -5.88
C ALA A 50 -5.64 4.71 -5.60
N ALA A 51 -4.37 5.11 -5.71
CA ALA A 51 -3.24 4.35 -5.20
C ALA A 51 -3.10 4.56 -3.69
N ASN A 52 -3.92 3.87 -2.88
CA ASN A 52 -3.79 3.94 -1.42
C ASN A 52 -3.40 2.60 -0.81
N MET A 53 -2.19 2.50 -0.25
CA MET A 53 -1.73 1.31 0.48
C MET A 53 -2.15 1.33 1.95
N VAL A 54 -2.30 2.51 2.54
CA VAL A 54 -2.53 2.68 3.99
C VAL A 54 -3.80 3.48 4.19
N GLY A 55 -4.83 2.83 4.69
CA GLY A 55 -6.14 3.47 4.77
C GLY A 55 -7.09 2.76 5.70
N ILE A 56 -8.37 3.01 5.46
CA ILE A 56 -9.46 2.34 6.18
C ILE A 56 -10.00 1.18 5.35
N GLY A 57 -10.60 0.21 6.02
CA GLY A 57 -11.34 -0.88 5.41
C GLY A 57 -12.48 -1.34 6.30
N GLY A 58 -13.35 -2.19 5.77
CA GLY A 58 -14.39 -2.84 6.53
C GLY A 58 -13.96 -4.24 6.96
N GLY A 59 -14.20 -4.60 8.22
CA GLY A 59 -13.79 -5.89 8.80
C GLY A 59 -14.82 -7.00 8.56
N VAL A 60 -14.34 -8.25 8.55
CA VAL A 60 -15.19 -9.46 8.60
C VAL A 60 -15.11 -10.06 10.00
N PRO A 61 -16.15 -9.89 10.84
CA PRO A 61 -16.07 -10.22 12.26
C PRO A 61 -16.07 -11.73 12.52
N ASN A 62 -16.80 -12.51 11.73
CA ASN A 62 -17.09 -13.92 12.01
C ASN A 62 -15.89 -14.87 11.90
N LYS A 63 -14.78 -14.43 11.28
CA LYS A 63 -13.68 -15.32 10.90
C LYS A 63 -12.44 -15.18 11.78
N ALA A 64 -12.08 -13.95 12.14
CA ALA A 64 -10.87 -13.65 12.90
C ALA A 64 -11.14 -12.75 14.11
N ASP A 65 -12.41 -12.57 14.54
CA ASP A 65 -12.81 -11.59 15.55
C ASP A 65 -12.23 -10.19 15.25
N VAL A 66 -12.28 -9.80 13.97
CA VAL A 66 -11.87 -8.46 13.52
C VAL A 66 -12.84 -7.44 14.10
N ARG A 67 -12.32 -6.37 14.73
CA ARG A 67 -13.11 -5.35 15.41
C ARG A 67 -12.82 -3.94 14.94
N LEU A 68 -13.72 -3.02 15.25
CA LEU A 68 -13.49 -1.61 14.95
C LEU A 68 -12.23 -1.09 15.66
N GLY A 69 -11.39 -0.40 14.89
CA GLY A 69 -10.10 0.11 15.33
C GLY A 69 -8.92 -0.85 15.17
N ASP A 70 -9.17 -2.15 14.92
CA ASP A 70 -8.13 -3.12 14.58
C ASP A 70 -7.43 -2.77 13.27
N ILE A 71 -6.30 -3.43 13.03
CA ILE A 71 -5.52 -3.32 11.80
C ILE A 71 -5.58 -4.66 11.07
N VAL A 72 -5.80 -4.63 9.76
CA VAL A 72 -5.66 -5.78 8.86
C VAL A 72 -4.50 -5.52 7.89
N VAL A 73 -3.54 -6.44 7.87
CA VAL A 73 -2.39 -6.46 6.96
C VAL A 73 -2.67 -7.50 5.88
N GLY A 74 -2.78 -7.04 4.64
CA GLY A 74 -3.18 -7.91 3.52
C GLY A 74 -2.05 -8.76 3.00
N THR A 75 -1.96 -10.00 3.48
CA THR A 75 -1.01 -11.01 3.00
C THR A 75 -1.43 -11.62 1.65
N ARG A 76 -2.68 -11.37 1.25
CA ARG A 76 -3.27 -11.75 -0.03
C ARG A 76 -4.36 -10.74 -0.40
N VAL A 77 -4.48 -10.38 -1.67
CA VAL A 77 -5.54 -9.48 -2.14
C VAL A 77 -6.26 -10.13 -3.30
N THR A 78 -7.59 -10.13 -3.29
CA THR A 78 -8.39 -10.66 -4.39
C THR A 78 -9.42 -9.63 -4.81
N GLN A 79 -9.49 -9.32 -6.10
CA GLN A 79 -10.54 -8.45 -6.62
C GLN A 79 -11.89 -9.19 -6.62
N TYR A 80 -12.83 -8.80 -5.75
CA TYR A 80 -14.05 -9.58 -5.49
C TYR A 80 -15.21 -9.28 -6.44
N ASP A 81 -15.15 -8.15 -7.15
CA ASP A 81 -16.18 -7.70 -8.08
C ASP A 81 -15.84 -7.97 -9.55
N LEU A 82 -14.68 -8.55 -9.83
CA LEU A 82 -14.28 -9.00 -11.16
C LEU A 82 -14.86 -10.39 -11.43
N GLY A 83 -15.71 -10.50 -12.45
CA GLY A 83 -16.36 -11.76 -12.79
C GLY A 83 -17.34 -11.66 -13.93
N LYS A 84 -18.07 -12.76 -14.18
CA LYS A 84 -19.16 -12.81 -15.15
C LYS A 84 -20.50 -12.83 -14.43
N THR A 85 -21.43 -11.97 -14.82
CA THR A 85 -22.80 -12.06 -14.35
C THR A 85 -23.48 -13.25 -15.01
N VAL A 86 -23.86 -14.26 -14.23
CA VAL A 86 -24.47 -15.51 -14.70
C VAL A 86 -25.97 -15.60 -14.38
N GLY A 87 -26.50 -14.62 -13.66
CA GLY A 87 -27.90 -14.50 -13.29
C GLY A 87 -28.16 -13.25 -12.46
N VAL A 88 -29.40 -13.03 -12.05
CA VAL A 88 -29.76 -11.87 -11.22
C VAL A 88 -29.01 -11.94 -9.88
N GLY A 89 -28.12 -10.99 -9.63
CA GLY A 89 -27.30 -10.93 -8.41
C GLY A 89 -26.22 -12.02 -8.31
N MET A 90 -26.04 -12.85 -9.33
CA MET A 90 -25.06 -13.94 -9.35
C MET A 90 -23.84 -13.55 -10.18
N LEU A 91 -22.70 -13.40 -9.51
CA LEU A 91 -21.41 -13.12 -10.11
C LEU A 91 -20.52 -14.36 -9.98
N GLU A 92 -20.14 -14.95 -11.11
CA GLU A 92 -19.05 -15.93 -11.19
C GLU A 92 -17.73 -15.17 -11.09
N ARG A 93 -17.14 -15.14 -9.89
CA ARG A 93 -15.90 -14.38 -9.62
C ARG A 93 -14.70 -14.98 -10.32
N ARG A 94 -13.86 -14.10 -10.86
CA ARG A 94 -12.62 -14.43 -11.60
C ARG A 94 -11.40 -13.66 -11.10
N GLY A 95 -11.53 -12.97 -9.97
CA GLY A 95 -10.42 -12.27 -9.32
C GLY A 95 -9.28 -13.24 -9.02
N VAL A 96 -8.10 -12.98 -9.60
CA VAL A 96 -6.89 -13.75 -9.31
C VAL A 96 -6.27 -13.21 -8.03
N PRO A 97 -5.96 -14.06 -7.03
CA PRO A 97 -5.26 -13.60 -5.84
C PRO A 97 -3.87 -13.03 -6.18
N ARG A 98 -3.57 -11.87 -5.60
CA ARG A 98 -2.27 -11.21 -5.62
C ARG A 98 -1.62 -11.29 -4.25
N PHE A 99 -0.29 -11.33 -4.24
CA PHE A 99 0.51 -11.46 -3.03
C PHE A 99 1.51 -10.30 -2.93
N PRO A 100 1.77 -9.78 -1.72
CA PRO A 100 2.80 -8.77 -1.53
C PRO A 100 4.17 -9.28 -2.01
N HIS A 101 5.01 -8.36 -2.44
CA HIS A 101 6.38 -8.68 -2.82
C HIS A 101 7.16 -9.27 -1.64
N GLN A 102 8.08 -10.20 -1.94
CA GLN A 102 8.81 -10.99 -0.92
C GLN A 102 9.45 -10.12 0.17
N LEU A 103 10.06 -9.00 -0.21
CA LEU A 103 10.68 -8.04 0.72
C LEU A 103 9.69 -7.48 1.75
N LEU A 104 8.46 -7.13 1.33
CA LEU A 104 7.40 -6.69 2.23
C LEU A 104 6.89 -7.84 3.09
N GLY A 105 6.80 -9.05 2.53
CA GLY A 105 6.43 -10.26 3.26
C GLY A 105 7.43 -10.59 4.38
N THR A 106 8.74 -10.50 4.11
CA THR A 106 9.79 -10.70 5.12
C THR A 106 9.72 -9.66 6.23
N ALA A 107 9.52 -8.38 5.90
CA ALA A 107 9.35 -7.33 6.91
C ALA A 107 8.12 -7.57 7.80
N VAL A 108 7.01 -8.02 7.21
CA VAL A 108 5.81 -8.44 7.97
C VAL A 108 6.12 -9.60 8.91
N SER A 109 6.85 -10.62 8.45
CA SER A 109 7.25 -11.76 9.28
C SER A 109 8.15 -11.33 10.45
N THR A 110 9.12 -10.44 10.21
CA THR A 110 9.99 -9.89 11.26
C THR A 110 9.16 -9.13 12.29
N LEU A 111 8.36 -8.17 11.86
CA LEU A 111 7.55 -7.34 12.76
C LEU A 111 6.57 -8.19 13.57
N ARG A 112 5.95 -9.20 12.94
CA ARG A 112 5.09 -10.16 13.63
C ARG A 112 5.85 -10.93 14.72
N SER A 113 7.07 -11.40 14.45
CA SER A 113 7.89 -12.10 15.44
C SER A 113 8.25 -11.21 16.64
N ILE A 114 8.47 -9.91 16.40
CA ILE A 114 8.70 -8.93 17.45
C ILE A 114 7.43 -8.78 18.30
N HIS A 115 6.27 -8.65 17.66
CA HIS A 115 4.97 -8.53 18.33
C HIS A 115 4.54 -9.79 19.12
N GLU A 116 5.10 -10.95 18.81
CA GLU A 116 4.91 -12.18 19.60
C GLU A 116 5.70 -12.15 20.92
N LEU A 117 6.81 -11.42 20.96
CA LEU A 117 7.69 -11.30 22.13
C LEU A 117 7.44 -10.03 22.94
N GLN A 118 6.97 -8.97 22.30
CA GLN A 118 6.80 -7.64 22.87
C GLN A 118 5.47 -7.02 22.42
N PRO A 119 4.81 -6.20 23.25
CA PRO A 119 3.64 -5.45 22.80
C PRO A 119 3.96 -4.58 21.59
N SER A 120 3.03 -4.48 20.64
CA SER A 120 3.15 -3.52 19.52
C SER A 120 3.30 -2.09 20.04
N ARG A 121 4.08 -1.27 19.33
CA ARG A 121 4.24 0.16 19.63
C ARG A 121 3.10 1.01 19.09
N VAL A 122 2.06 0.41 18.49
CA VAL A 122 0.90 1.14 17.98
C VAL A 122 0.31 2.11 19.02
N PRO A 123 0.00 1.69 20.27
CA PRO A 123 -0.56 2.60 21.26
C PRO A 123 0.37 3.76 21.64
N SER A 124 1.66 3.49 21.82
CA SER A 124 2.63 4.50 22.26
C SER A 124 2.96 5.50 21.15
N ILE A 125 3.15 5.05 19.91
CA ILE A 125 3.36 5.94 18.76
C ILE A 125 2.10 6.75 18.46
N LEU A 126 0.91 6.16 18.58
CA LEU A 126 -0.35 6.87 18.40
C LEU A 126 -0.46 8.01 19.42
N GLN A 127 -0.19 7.74 20.69
CA GLN A 127 -0.17 8.75 21.74
C GLN A 127 0.90 9.83 21.48
N GLN A 128 2.09 9.44 21.04
CA GLN A 128 3.19 10.37 20.77
C GLN A 128 2.89 11.32 19.61
N LYS A 129 2.40 10.79 18.47
CA LYS A 129 2.23 11.56 17.23
C LYS A 129 0.86 12.24 17.11
N LEU A 130 -0.17 11.69 17.76
CA LEU A 130 -1.57 12.12 17.60
C LEU A 130 -2.30 12.29 18.94
N GLY A 131 -1.65 12.15 20.10
CA GLY A 131 -2.31 12.17 21.41
C GLY A 131 -2.98 13.49 21.80
N GLU A 132 -2.52 14.62 21.26
CA GLU A 132 -3.15 15.94 21.45
C GLU A 132 -4.38 16.15 20.55
N ARG A 133 -4.60 15.26 19.57
CA ARG A 133 -5.67 15.35 18.57
C ARG A 133 -6.77 14.36 18.94
N THR A 134 -7.72 14.83 19.74
CA THR A 134 -8.83 14.01 20.25
C THR A 134 -9.66 13.36 19.15
N GLU A 135 -9.66 13.92 17.94
CA GLU A 135 -10.35 13.34 16.80
C GLU A 135 -9.73 12.05 16.24
N TYR A 136 -8.47 11.75 16.59
CA TYR A 136 -7.78 10.50 16.27
C TYR A 136 -7.70 9.55 17.46
N SER A 137 -8.26 9.94 18.62
CA SER A 137 -8.38 9.05 19.77
C SER A 137 -9.40 7.95 19.51
N ARG A 138 -9.27 6.84 20.24
CA ARG A 138 -10.27 5.76 20.21
C ARG A 138 -11.63 6.34 20.60
N PRO A 139 -12.69 6.14 19.79
CA PRO A 139 -14.03 6.59 20.15
C PRO A 139 -14.47 6.01 21.50
N SER A 140 -15.21 6.79 22.28
CA SER A 140 -15.86 6.31 23.52
C SER A 140 -17.05 5.39 23.24
N LEU A 141 -17.51 5.36 21.99
CA LEU A 141 -18.57 4.48 21.53
C LEU A 141 -18.10 3.02 21.55
N LEU A 142 -19.00 2.15 21.97
CA LEU A 142 -18.77 0.72 21.93
C LEU A 142 -18.68 0.24 20.48
N ASP A 143 -17.83 -0.75 20.29
CA ASP A 143 -17.85 -1.57 19.09
C ASP A 143 -19.20 -2.31 19.01
N ARG A 144 -20.03 -1.93 18.05
CA ARG A 144 -21.38 -2.47 17.85
C ARG A 144 -21.43 -3.29 16.58
N LEU A 145 -21.42 -4.60 16.73
CA LEU A 145 -21.69 -5.54 15.65
C LEU A 145 -23.17 -5.95 15.66
N PHE A 146 -23.86 -5.77 14.53
CA PHE A 146 -25.23 -6.22 14.36
C PHE A 146 -25.31 -7.53 13.57
N GLU A 147 -26.41 -8.26 13.72
CA GLU A 147 -26.73 -9.44 12.91
C GLU A 147 -26.62 -9.11 11.41
N ALA A 148 -25.98 -9.98 10.62
CA ALA A 148 -25.75 -9.76 9.19
C ALA A 148 -27.06 -9.58 8.37
N THR A 149 -28.16 -10.12 8.87
CA THR A 149 -29.51 -10.06 8.28
C THR A 149 -30.27 -8.79 8.66
N TYR A 150 -29.84 -8.08 9.71
CA TYR A 150 -30.44 -6.82 10.11
C TYR A 150 -29.85 -5.70 9.25
N ASN A 151 -30.71 -4.98 8.56
CA ASN A 151 -30.28 -3.83 7.77
C ASN A 151 -30.57 -2.54 8.52
N HIS A 152 -29.58 -1.65 8.52
CA HIS A 152 -29.73 -0.30 9.03
C HIS A 152 -30.84 0.42 8.27
N LYS A 153 -31.78 1.02 9.01
CA LYS A 153 -32.90 1.78 8.44
C LYS A 153 -32.38 3.15 8.01
N ALA A 154 -32.19 3.33 6.70
CA ALA A 154 -31.86 4.63 6.13
C ALA A 154 -32.94 5.68 6.50
N PRO A 155 -32.58 6.96 6.74
CA PRO A 155 -31.31 7.60 6.44
C PRO A 155 -30.50 8.01 7.69
N MET A 156 -30.46 7.19 8.75
CA MET A 156 -29.80 7.62 10.00
C MET A 156 -28.26 7.61 9.86
N ALA A 157 -27.59 8.64 10.37
CA ALA A 157 -26.13 8.79 10.30
C ALA A 157 -25.37 7.95 11.34
N SER A 158 -26.07 7.44 12.37
CA SER A 158 -25.51 6.62 13.44
C SER A 158 -26.38 5.39 13.71
N CYS A 159 -25.84 4.46 14.51
CA CYS A 159 -26.54 3.24 14.93
C CYS A 159 -27.20 3.37 16.30
N ASP A 160 -27.37 4.58 16.84
CA ASP A 160 -27.94 4.79 18.19
C ASP A 160 -29.43 4.44 18.28
N LYS A 161 -30.13 4.57 17.15
CA LYS A 161 -31.56 4.23 17.01
C LYS A 161 -31.78 2.86 16.39
N CYS A 162 -30.72 2.08 16.18
CA CYS A 162 -30.85 0.70 15.73
C CYS A 162 -31.43 -0.17 16.84
N ASP A 163 -32.14 -1.22 16.46
CA ASP A 163 -32.66 -2.22 17.38
C ASP A 163 -31.50 -2.91 18.11
N GLN A 164 -31.36 -2.62 19.40
CA GLN A 164 -30.26 -3.16 20.23
C GLN A 164 -30.41 -4.66 20.46
N SER A 165 -31.61 -5.24 20.26
CA SER A 165 -31.81 -6.69 20.33
C SER A 165 -31.12 -7.44 19.18
N LYS A 166 -30.74 -6.71 18.12
CA LYS A 166 -30.00 -7.21 16.95
C LYS A 166 -28.48 -7.14 17.09
N LEU A 167 -27.97 -6.73 18.25
CA LEU A 167 -26.54 -6.76 18.53
C LEU A 167 -26.06 -8.19 18.73
N VAL A 168 -24.96 -8.53 18.05
CA VAL A 168 -24.26 -9.79 18.23
C VAL A 168 -23.49 -9.75 19.54
N GLN A 169 -23.70 -10.75 20.39
CA GLN A 169 -22.92 -10.92 21.61
C GLN A 169 -21.49 -11.36 21.27
N GLN A 170 -20.56 -10.40 21.20
CA GLN A 170 -19.14 -10.69 21.02
C GLN A 170 -18.48 -11.09 22.34
N ARG A 171 -17.44 -11.94 22.25
CA ARG A 171 -16.62 -12.29 23.41
C ARG A 171 -15.93 -11.04 23.94
N ARG A 172 -15.81 -10.89 25.26
CA ARG A 172 -15.03 -9.77 25.83
C ARG A 172 -13.55 -10.00 25.55
N ARG A 173 -12.87 -9.02 24.94
CA ARG A 173 -11.40 -9.03 24.87
C ARG A 173 -10.81 -8.77 26.26
N ILE A 174 -9.63 -9.31 26.50
CA ILE A 174 -8.89 -9.10 27.76
C ILE A 174 -8.46 -7.62 27.87
N SER A 175 -8.06 -7.03 26.74
CA SER A 175 -7.70 -5.62 26.61
C SER A 175 -8.52 -4.95 25.50
N ASN A 176 -8.63 -3.61 25.59
CA ASN A 176 -9.15 -2.79 24.51
C ASN A 176 -8.07 -2.44 23.49
N ASP A 177 -6.86 -2.98 23.59
CA ASP A 177 -5.79 -2.70 22.63
C ASP A 177 -6.18 -3.09 21.20
N THR A 178 -5.65 -2.32 20.25
CA THR A 178 -5.76 -2.58 18.82
C THR A 178 -5.10 -3.92 18.50
N VAL A 179 -5.82 -4.82 17.83
CA VAL A 179 -5.28 -6.11 17.38
C VAL A 179 -4.87 -6.00 15.92
N ILE A 180 -3.72 -6.60 15.59
CA ILE A 180 -3.20 -6.69 14.23
C ILE A 180 -3.54 -8.07 13.68
N HIS A 181 -4.29 -8.10 12.59
CA HIS A 181 -4.70 -9.31 11.88
C HIS A 181 -3.93 -9.42 10.56
N TYR A 182 -3.55 -10.64 10.22
CA TYR A 182 -2.86 -10.95 8.97
C TYR A 182 -3.75 -11.88 8.14
N GLY A 183 -4.15 -11.44 6.96
CA GLY A 183 -5.07 -12.25 6.14
C GLY A 183 -5.40 -11.64 4.80
N ALA A 184 -6.36 -12.26 4.12
CA ALA A 184 -6.73 -11.84 2.79
C ALA A 184 -7.71 -10.65 2.79
N ILE A 185 -7.54 -9.77 1.81
CA ILE A 185 -8.36 -8.57 1.60
C ILE A 185 -9.12 -8.70 0.28
N ALA A 186 -10.42 -8.47 0.32
CA ALA A 186 -11.26 -8.33 -0.87
C ALA A 186 -11.23 -6.86 -1.34
N SER A 187 -10.77 -6.66 -2.58
CA SER A 187 -10.69 -5.34 -3.22
C SER A 187 -11.75 -5.19 -4.30
N GLY A 188 -12.35 -4.02 -4.47
CA GLY A 188 -13.28 -3.81 -5.59
C GLY A 188 -13.79 -2.37 -5.72
N ASN A 189 -14.37 -2.04 -6.85
CA ASN A 189 -14.92 -0.72 -7.14
C ASN A 189 -16.31 -0.47 -6.51
N GLN A 190 -16.85 -1.45 -5.80
CA GLN A 190 -18.15 -1.37 -5.14
C GLN A 190 -17.99 -1.24 -3.63
N VAL A 191 -18.85 -0.42 -3.01
CA VAL A 191 -18.95 -0.35 -1.54
C VAL A 191 -19.79 -1.51 -1.05
N MET A 192 -19.19 -2.42 -0.27
CA MET A 192 -19.93 -3.47 0.42
C MET A 192 -20.80 -2.87 1.54
N LYS A 193 -22.12 -3.06 1.43
CA LYS A 193 -23.14 -2.57 2.41
C LYS A 193 -24.14 -3.65 2.85
N CYS A 194 -23.95 -4.90 2.43
CA CYS A 194 -24.87 -5.99 2.75
C CYS A 194 -24.12 -7.05 3.58
N GLY A 195 -24.49 -7.22 4.86
CA GLY A 195 -23.83 -8.17 5.75
C GLY A 195 -23.89 -9.62 5.25
N ILE A 196 -25.03 -10.04 4.68
CA ILE A 196 -25.18 -11.37 4.07
C ILE A 196 -24.21 -11.54 2.88
N THR A 197 -24.15 -10.55 2.00
CA THR A 197 -23.27 -10.62 0.82
C THR A 197 -21.80 -10.60 1.24
N ARG A 198 -21.44 -9.76 2.22
CA ARG A 198 -20.11 -9.74 2.84
C ARG A 198 -19.73 -11.13 3.36
N ASP A 199 -20.58 -11.78 4.14
CA ASP A 199 -20.28 -13.07 4.75
C ASP A 199 -20.10 -14.16 3.68
N ASN A 200 -20.97 -14.18 2.66
CA ASN A 200 -20.85 -15.10 1.52
C ASN A 200 -19.51 -14.90 0.77
N VAL A 201 -19.15 -13.66 0.46
CA VAL A 201 -17.88 -13.34 -0.23
C VAL A 201 -16.68 -13.66 0.65
N ALA A 202 -16.77 -13.39 1.95
CA ALA A 202 -15.71 -13.68 2.91
C ALA A 202 -15.45 -15.18 3.06
N GLN A 203 -16.51 -15.99 3.01
CA GLN A 203 -16.40 -17.44 2.99
C GLN A 203 -15.83 -17.93 1.66
N GLU A 204 -16.33 -17.45 0.53
CA GLU A 204 -15.91 -17.88 -0.82
C GLU A 204 -14.45 -17.54 -1.12
N LEU A 205 -14.01 -16.31 -0.81
CA LEU A 205 -12.67 -15.82 -1.13
C LEU A 205 -11.68 -15.93 0.03
N ASP A 206 -12.15 -16.46 1.15
CA ASP A 206 -11.37 -16.64 2.37
C ASP A 206 -10.81 -15.29 2.92
N VAL A 207 -11.55 -14.18 2.78
CA VAL A 207 -11.10 -12.82 3.20
C VAL A 207 -11.55 -12.41 4.60
N ILE A 208 -10.83 -11.45 5.19
CA ILE A 208 -11.12 -10.87 6.51
C ILE A 208 -11.37 -9.35 6.49
N CYS A 209 -11.19 -8.70 5.33
CA CYS A 209 -11.37 -7.27 5.16
C CYS A 209 -11.81 -6.93 3.74
N PHE A 210 -12.60 -5.87 3.59
CA PHE A 210 -12.97 -5.25 2.32
C PHE A 210 -12.43 -3.83 2.21
N GLU A 211 -11.96 -3.45 1.03
CA GLU A 211 -11.52 -2.11 0.66
C GLU A 211 -11.71 -1.89 -0.85
N MET A 212 -11.35 -0.71 -1.38
CA MET A 212 -11.75 -0.31 -2.73
C MET A 212 -10.62 0.04 -3.70
N GLU A 213 -9.36 -0.10 -3.29
CA GLU A 213 -8.27 0.55 -3.98
C GLU A 213 -7.16 -0.42 -4.43
N THR A 214 -6.86 -1.44 -3.62
CA THR A 214 -5.59 -2.17 -3.71
C THR A 214 -5.44 -3.03 -4.96
N ALA A 215 -6.51 -3.65 -5.48
CA ALA A 215 -6.40 -4.56 -6.63
C ALA A 215 -5.81 -3.87 -7.87
N GLY A 216 -6.14 -2.61 -8.13
CA GLY A 216 -5.57 -1.84 -9.24
C GLY A 216 -4.10 -1.47 -9.04
N LEU A 217 -3.63 -1.41 -7.79
CA LEU A 217 -2.27 -1.00 -7.45
C LEU A 217 -1.26 -2.14 -7.59
N MET A 218 -1.65 -3.36 -7.19
CA MET A 218 -0.76 -4.52 -7.17
C MET A 218 -0.30 -4.97 -8.57
N ASP A 219 -0.99 -4.55 -9.62
CA ASP A 219 -0.57 -4.81 -11.01
C ASP A 219 0.51 -3.82 -11.49
N ILE A 220 0.69 -2.69 -10.81
CA ILE A 220 1.59 -1.60 -11.22
C ILE A 220 2.86 -1.56 -10.36
N LEU A 221 2.72 -1.76 -9.04
CA LEU A 221 3.85 -1.67 -8.12
C LEU A 221 3.75 -2.66 -6.95
N PRO A 222 4.90 -3.12 -6.41
CA PRO A 222 4.97 -3.85 -5.17
C PRO A 222 4.29 -3.09 -4.02
N CYS A 223 3.17 -3.59 -3.51
CA CYS A 223 2.51 -2.98 -2.35
C CYS A 223 2.04 -4.00 -1.31
N LEU A 224 1.85 -3.51 -0.09
CA LEU A 224 1.24 -4.22 1.02
C LEU A 224 0.10 -3.35 1.57
N PRO A 225 -1.17 -3.76 1.40
CA PRO A 225 -2.28 -3.00 1.96
C PRO A 225 -2.36 -3.16 3.49
N ILE A 226 -2.54 -2.03 4.17
CA ILE A 226 -2.69 -1.93 5.62
C ILE A 226 -3.98 -1.15 5.88
N ARG A 227 -4.96 -1.81 6.49
CA ARG A 227 -6.32 -1.29 6.68
C ARG A 227 -6.67 -1.20 8.15
N GLY A 228 -6.95 0.02 8.61
CA GLY A 228 -7.62 0.21 9.88
C GLY A 228 -9.11 -0.05 9.72
N ILE A 229 -9.71 -0.77 10.64
CA ILE A 229 -11.10 -1.20 10.52
C ILE A 229 -12.03 -0.12 11.03
N CYS A 230 -12.84 0.45 10.14
CA CYS A 230 -13.77 1.55 10.47
C CYS A 230 -15.25 1.17 10.39
N ASP A 231 -15.59 0.05 9.73
CA ASP A 231 -16.93 -0.50 9.66
C ASP A 231 -16.88 -2.03 9.48
N TYR A 232 -18.04 -2.68 9.43
CA TYR A 232 -18.15 -4.14 9.23
C TYR A 232 -18.57 -4.53 7.82
N SER A 233 -18.36 -3.68 6.82
CA SER A 233 -18.79 -3.92 5.43
C SER A 233 -20.27 -4.28 5.32
N ASP A 234 -21.12 -3.64 6.11
CA ASP A 234 -22.56 -3.79 6.07
C ASP A 234 -23.25 -2.43 6.03
N SER A 235 -24.54 -2.40 6.32
CA SER A 235 -25.35 -1.20 6.26
C SER A 235 -25.15 -0.30 7.50
N HIS A 236 -24.52 -0.77 8.57
CA HIS A 236 -24.32 -0.07 9.84
C HIS A 236 -23.02 0.75 9.86
N LYS A 237 -22.77 1.54 8.80
CA LYS A 237 -21.56 2.35 8.69
C LYS A 237 -21.65 3.61 9.56
N SER A 238 -20.64 3.83 10.41
CA SER A 238 -20.42 5.09 11.14
C SER A 238 -19.12 5.76 10.70
N LYS A 239 -19.11 7.09 10.64
CA LYS A 239 -17.90 7.88 10.35
C LYS A 239 -16.98 8.04 11.56
N GLU A 240 -17.46 7.73 12.77
CA GLU A 240 -16.75 8.00 14.04
C GLU A 240 -15.44 7.22 14.17
N TRP A 241 -15.39 6.02 13.60
CA TRP A 241 -14.20 5.16 13.66
C TRP A 241 -13.16 5.47 12.58
N GLN A 242 -13.51 6.24 11.54
CA GLN A 242 -12.63 6.42 10.37
C GLN A 242 -11.30 7.09 10.72
N ARG A 243 -11.31 8.09 11.60
CA ARG A 243 -10.07 8.79 11.99
C ARG A 243 -9.15 7.90 12.83
N TYR A 244 -9.71 7.24 13.85
CA TYR A 244 -8.95 6.30 14.68
C TYR A 244 -8.39 5.14 13.85
N ALA A 245 -9.22 4.53 12.99
CA ALA A 245 -8.80 3.46 12.09
C ALA A 245 -7.70 3.90 11.12
N ALA A 246 -7.83 5.08 10.51
CA ALA A 246 -6.77 5.62 9.64
C ALA A 246 -5.45 5.85 10.41
N ALA A 247 -5.53 6.26 11.68
CA ALA A 247 -4.37 6.44 12.53
C ALA A 247 -3.70 5.13 12.93
N THR A 248 -4.45 4.11 13.36
CA THR A 248 -3.86 2.81 13.70
C THR A 248 -3.17 2.16 12.50
N ALA A 249 -3.78 2.25 11.31
CA ALA A 249 -3.16 1.79 10.06
C ALA A 249 -1.85 2.54 9.74
N ALA A 250 -1.86 3.87 9.85
CA ALA A 250 -0.67 4.70 9.60
C ALA A 250 0.47 4.39 10.59
N VAL A 251 0.13 4.18 11.86
CA VAL A 251 1.12 3.83 12.88
C VAL A 251 1.74 2.46 12.63
N TYR A 252 0.96 1.45 12.27
CA TYR A 252 1.52 0.15 11.90
C TYR A 252 2.40 0.24 10.65
N ALA A 253 1.99 1.03 9.64
CA ALA A 253 2.81 1.27 8.47
C ALA A 253 4.17 1.91 8.85
N ARG A 254 4.20 2.80 9.84
CA ARG A 254 5.45 3.32 10.40
C ARG A 254 6.29 2.21 11.02
N GLU A 255 5.73 1.40 11.92
CA GLU A 255 6.48 0.27 12.53
C GLU A 255 7.08 -0.64 11.45
N LEU A 256 6.31 -0.96 10.41
CA LEU A 256 6.78 -1.79 9.30
C LEU A 256 7.93 -1.14 8.52
N LEU A 257 7.85 0.15 8.23
CA LEU A 257 8.92 0.88 7.54
C LEU A 257 10.22 0.88 8.36
N GLU A 258 10.14 0.94 9.69
CA GLU A 258 11.33 0.87 10.56
C GLU A 258 12.04 -0.50 10.50
N GLU A 259 11.32 -1.57 10.13
CA GLU A 259 11.89 -2.92 9.93
C GLU A 259 12.40 -3.17 8.51
N LEU A 260 12.10 -2.29 7.55
CA LEU A 260 12.55 -2.46 6.17
C LEU A 260 14.05 -2.12 6.06
N PRO A 261 14.84 -2.96 5.38
CA PRO A 261 16.25 -2.69 5.17
C PRO A 261 16.44 -1.45 4.31
N VAL A 262 17.36 -0.57 4.72
CA VAL A 262 17.77 0.59 3.93
C VAL A 262 18.73 0.09 2.85
N ALA A 263 18.37 0.22 1.58
CA ALA A 263 19.25 -0.17 0.49
C ALA A 263 20.59 0.62 0.56
N GLU A 264 21.73 -0.06 0.43
CA GLU A 264 23.08 0.54 0.58
C GLU A 264 23.32 1.78 -0.29
N ALA A 265 22.64 1.88 -1.44
CA ALA A 265 22.67 3.06 -2.30
C ALA A 265 22.23 4.35 -1.58
N HIS A 266 21.33 4.27 -0.59
CA HIS A 266 20.84 5.40 0.18
C HIS A 266 21.78 5.81 1.33
N LEU A 267 22.57 4.87 1.86
CA LEU A 267 23.61 5.18 2.86
C LEU A 267 24.72 6.08 2.29
N ARG A 268 24.97 6.02 0.97
CA ARG A 268 25.94 6.90 0.29
C ARG A 268 25.43 8.33 0.12
N VAL A 269 24.12 8.53 -0.03
CA VAL A 269 23.52 9.87 -0.12
C VAL A 269 23.46 10.55 1.25
N ALA A 270 23.12 9.80 2.31
CA ALA A 270 23.08 10.32 3.68
C ALA A 270 24.46 10.63 4.29
N ARG A 271 25.54 10.03 3.76
CA ARG A 271 26.93 10.26 4.20
C ARG A 271 27.72 11.24 3.33
N MET A 272 27.11 11.84 2.31
CA MET A 272 27.72 12.98 1.64
C MET A 272 27.72 14.16 2.62
N PRO A 273 28.88 14.67 3.06
CA PRO A 273 28.91 15.91 3.83
C PRO A 273 28.20 16.99 3.01
N SER A 274 27.47 17.86 3.72
CA SER A 274 26.70 19.03 3.24
C SER A 274 27.50 20.02 2.35
N SER A 275 28.74 19.71 1.98
CA SER A 275 29.62 20.55 1.17
C SER A 275 29.43 20.43 -0.35
N TYR A 276 28.58 19.53 -0.85
CA TYR A 276 28.20 19.53 -2.28
C TYR A 276 26.76 20.01 -2.46
N GLN A 277 26.51 21.29 -2.17
CA GLN A 277 25.47 22.01 -2.88
C GLN A 277 25.87 22.04 -4.35
N CYS A 278 25.39 21.05 -5.12
CA CYS A 278 25.38 21.11 -6.56
C CYS A 278 24.51 22.32 -6.93
N SER A 279 25.15 23.45 -7.24
CA SER A 279 24.44 24.67 -7.61
C SER A 279 23.50 24.36 -8.78
N HIS A 280 22.37 25.06 -8.84
CA HIS A 280 21.42 24.90 -9.95
C HIS A 280 22.11 25.04 -11.32
N GLU A 281 23.17 25.85 -11.38
CA GLU A 281 24.04 25.96 -12.55
C GLU A 281 24.86 24.69 -12.86
N HIS A 282 25.40 24.01 -11.85
CA HIS A 282 26.17 22.78 -12.06
C HIS A 282 25.26 21.65 -12.57
N ARG A 283 24.06 21.52 -11.99
CA ARG A 283 23.04 20.59 -12.48
C ARG A 283 22.62 20.92 -13.91
N GLN A 284 22.42 22.21 -14.22
CA GLN A 284 22.04 22.64 -15.56
C GLN A 284 23.15 22.34 -16.59
N ARG A 285 24.41 22.61 -16.26
CA ARG A 285 25.56 22.28 -17.13
C ARG A 285 25.67 20.79 -17.42
N LEU A 286 25.36 19.92 -16.46
CA LEU A 286 25.33 18.47 -16.67
C LEU A 286 24.15 18.04 -17.54
N LEU A 287 22.98 18.64 -17.39
CA LEU A 287 21.84 18.37 -18.25
C LEU A 287 22.07 18.87 -19.69
N ASP A 288 22.73 20.01 -19.84
CA ASP A 288 23.09 20.58 -21.12
C ASP A 288 24.19 19.77 -21.82
N SER A 289 25.14 19.18 -21.08
CA SER A 289 26.17 18.31 -21.67
C SER A 289 25.63 16.97 -22.17
N LEU A 290 24.47 16.54 -21.66
CA LEU A 290 23.74 15.35 -22.11
C LEU A 290 22.80 15.65 -23.30
N ARG A 291 22.60 16.93 -23.65
CA ARG A 291 21.83 17.33 -24.84
C ARG A 291 22.69 17.32 -26.10
N PHE A 292 22.12 16.82 -27.19
CA PHE A 292 22.65 16.96 -28.55
C PHE A 292 21.49 17.20 -29.52
N GLU A 293 21.74 17.86 -30.65
CA GLU A 293 20.71 18.41 -31.57
C GLU A 293 19.67 17.40 -32.06
N GLN A 294 19.98 16.12 -32.03
CA GLN A 294 19.15 15.04 -32.56
C GLN A 294 18.53 14.15 -31.48
N ILE A 295 18.55 14.57 -30.21
CA ILE A 295 18.08 13.76 -29.07
C ILE A 295 16.60 13.33 -29.25
N ASP A 296 15.77 14.19 -29.85
CA ASP A 296 14.37 13.89 -30.16
C ASP A 296 14.14 13.25 -31.53
N SER A 297 15.14 13.25 -32.42
CA SER A 297 15.02 12.68 -33.78
C SER A 297 14.73 11.18 -33.79
N ARG A 298 15.10 10.48 -32.70
CA ARG A 298 14.89 9.04 -32.57
C ARG A 298 13.49 8.69 -32.08
N LYS A 299 12.69 9.62 -31.55
CA LYS A 299 11.34 9.33 -31.03
C LYS A 299 10.34 8.97 -32.14
N SER A 300 10.55 9.46 -33.36
CA SER A 300 9.67 9.25 -34.51
C SER A 300 10.19 8.26 -35.56
N THR A 301 11.41 7.73 -35.42
CA THR A 301 12.10 6.99 -36.50
C THR A 301 12.62 5.61 -36.10
N ILE A 302 12.14 5.02 -34.99
CA ILE A 302 12.57 3.68 -34.56
C ILE A 302 11.99 2.63 -35.51
N LYS A 303 12.79 2.20 -36.48
CA LYS A 303 12.58 0.93 -37.19
C LYS A 303 12.80 -0.22 -36.21
N THR A 304 12.09 -1.33 -36.42
CA THR A 304 12.24 -2.59 -35.68
C THR A 304 13.72 -2.96 -35.55
N ALA A 305 14.16 -3.37 -34.35
CA ALA A 305 15.56 -3.63 -34.05
C ALA A 305 16.17 -4.61 -35.07
N HIS A 306 17.27 -4.20 -35.72
CA HIS A 306 18.01 -5.08 -36.62
C HIS A 306 18.66 -6.20 -35.79
N SER A 307 18.58 -7.45 -36.24
CA SER A 307 19.03 -8.65 -35.51
C SER A 307 20.52 -8.69 -35.13
N LYS A 308 21.31 -7.70 -35.58
CA LYS A 308 22.74 -7.57 -35.31
C LYS A 308 23.07 -6.41 -34.35
N THR A 309 22.08 -5.60 -33.98
CA THR A 309 22.28 -4.46 -33.06
C THR A 309 22.79 -4.97 -31.72
N CYS A 310 23.80 -4.29 -31.17
CA CYS A 310 24.48 -4.63 -29.91
C CYS A 310 25.21 -5.99 -29.85
N ARG A 311 25.33 -6.76 -30.95
CA ARG A 311 26.14 -7.99 -30.93
C ARG A 311 27.61 -7.75 -30.58
N TRP A 312 28.15 -6.60 -30.98
CA TRP A 312 29.53 -6.20 -30.67
C TRP A 312 29.76 -6.03 -29.16
N LEU A 313 28.71 -5.66 -28.40
CA LEU A 313 28.79 -5.45 -26.96
C LEU A 313 29.03 -6.78 -26.23
N ILE A 314 28.37 -7.85 -26.67
CA ILE A 314 28.51 -9.19 -26.11
C ILE A 314 29.93 -9.75 -26.33
N SER A 315 30.57 -9.36 -27.44
CA SER A 315 31.96 -9.71 -27.74
C SER A 315 32.99 -8.71 -27.19
N HIS A 316 32.56 -7.63 -26.54
CA HIS A 316 33.50 -6.60 -26.07
C HIS A 316 34.28 -7.13 -24.86
N PRO A 317 35.62 -6.99 -24.81
CA PRO A 317 36.45 -7.53 -23.72
C PRO A 317 35.99 -7.08 -22.34
N SER A 318 35.55 -5.82 -22.22
CA SER A 318 35.01 -5.27 -20.97
C SER A 318 33.73 -5.97 -20.51
N TYR A 319 32.85 -6.37 -21.44
CA TYR A 319 31.63 -7.11 -21.11
C TYR A 319 31.95 -8.56 -20.71
N GLN A 320 32.92 -9.18 -21.36
CA GLN A 320 33.38 -10.54 -21.02
C GLN A 320 34.08 -10.58 -19.65
N ALA A 321 34.94 -9.59 -19.36
CA ALA A 321 35.56 -9.43 -18.04
C ALA A 321 34.53 -9.15 -16.93
N TRP A 322 33.37 -8.59 -17.28
CA TRP A 322 32.28 -8.33 -16.34
C TRP A 322 31.44 -9.58 -16.03
N LEU A 323 31.42 -10.56 -16.94
CA LEU A 323 30.76 -11.85 -16.72
C LEU A 323 31.63 -12.86 -15.96
N ASP A 324 32.93 -12.59 -15.79
CA ASP A 324 33.85 -13.45 -15.04
C ASP A 324 33.60 -13.32 -13.53
N PRO A 325 33.14 -14.39 -12.84
CA PRO A 325 32.86 -14.35 -11.40
C PRO A 325 34.10 -14.04 -10.54
N GLY A 326 35.31 -14.27 -11.05
CA GLY A 326 36.58 -13.99 -10.36
C GLY A 326 36.94 -12.51 -10.28
N GLU A 327 36.38 -11.68 -11.16
CA GLU A 327 36.73 -10.26 -11.31
C GLU A 327 35.65 -9.31 -10.75
N ILE A 328 34.55 -9.84 -10.21
CA ILE A 328 33.40 -9.09 -9.66
C ILE A 328 33.81 -8.03 -8.62
N THR A 329 34.85 -8.28 -7.83
CA THR A 329 35.30 -7.36 -6.77
C THR A 329 36.03 -6.12 -7.30
N GLN A 330 36.45 -6.11 -8.57
CA GLN A 330 37.15 -5.00 -9.22
C GLN A 330 36.20 -4.07 -10.00
N HIS A 331 34.96 -4.48 -10.23
CA HIS A 331 33.98 -3.70 -11.00
C HIS A 331 33.18 -2.78 -10.08
N HIS A 332 33.62 -1.52 -9.98
CA HIS A 332 32.88 -0.48 -9.29
C HIS A 332 31.89 0.22 -10.26
N GLU A 333 30.59 0.01 -10.02
CA GLU A 333 29.42 0.82 -10.44
C GLU A 333 28.49 0.31 -11.58
N PHE A 334 27.19 0.35 -11.24
CA PHE A 334 25.94 0.38 -12.03
C PHE A 334 25.45 -0.84 -12.84
N CYS A 335 24.32 -1.41 -12.40
CA CYS A 335 23.55 -2.46 -13.07
C CYS A 335 22.25 -1.88 -13.67
N GLY A 336 22.15 -1.87 -15.00
CA GLY A 336 20.88 -1.83 -15.72
C GLY A 336 20.60 -3.22 -16.28
N SER A 337 19.49 -3.84 -15.87
CA SER A 337 19.08 -5.16 -16.33
C SER A 337 18.75 -5.14 -17.83
N VAL A 338 19.63 -5.70 -18.65
CA VAL A 338 19.29 -6.13 -20.01
C VAL A 338 19.04 -7.63 -19.96
N ALA A 339 17.82 -8.01 -20.30
CA ALA A 339 17.31 -9.38 -20.30
C ALA A 339 18.24 -10.36 -21.04
N SER A 340 18.39 -11.56 -20.45
CA SER A 340 19.09 -12.69 -21.06
C SER A 340 18.42 -13.09 -22.40
N PRO A 341 19.18 -13.28 -23.51
CA PRO A 341 18.62 -13.63 -24.82
C PRO A 341 18.05 -15.05 -24.95
N GLU A 342 18.18 -15.91 -23.94
CA GLU A 342 17.87 -17.34 -24.09
C GLU A 342 16.37 -17.69 -24.00
N LEU A 343 15.49 -16.74 -23.66
CA LEU A 343 14.04 -16.98 -23.61
C LEU A 343 13.29 -16.64 -24.91
N ALA A 344 13.97 -16.15 -25.95
CA ALA A 344 13.34 -15.73 -27.20
C ALA A 344 13.18 -16.85 -28.26
N ASN A 345 13.61 -18.08 -28.01
CA ASN A 345 13.59 -19.18 -28.99
C ASN A 345 12.68 -20.37 -28.64
N ARG A 346 11.71 -20.18 -27.74
CA ARG A 346 10.63 -21.14 -27.50
C ARG A 346 9.26 -20.48 -27.69
N GLN A 347 8.98 -20.11 -28.93
CA GLN A 347 7.62 -20.03 -29.50
C GLN A 347 7.75 -19.75 -31.01
N LEU A 348 7.98 -20.82 -31.76
CA LEU A 348 7.53 -21.00 -33.14
C LEU A 348 6.66 -22.25 -33.17
#